data_AF-A0A531MLR0-F1
#
_entry.id   AF-A0A531MLR0-F1
#
_cell.length_a   1.000
_cell.length_b   1.000
_cell.length_c   1.000
_cell.angle_alpha   90.00
_cell.angle_beta   90.00
_cell.angle_gamma   90.00
#
_symmetry.space_group_name_H-M   'P 1'
#
loop_
_entity.id
_entity.type
_entity.pdbx_description
1 polymer ?
#
loop_
_entity_poly.entity_id
_entity_poly.type
_entity_poly.pdbx_seq_one_letter_code
_entity_poly.pdbx_strand_id
1 'polypeptide(L)'
;MAGNGRASGLLSVFDSRSDATPDSANQQATEESLKLYGLNDDQEEAFRKIIDTRPVGLLQGPPGTGKTKFIAALAHYAITKGLVRNVLLSSQSHEAVNNAAEAVLALFRKTGELPSLLRVGMDDGQVSPPLRPYHTSRVEQSYKDRFSATFAERMAAVGKALGIPPEVISDVVILETTLRPVIERIAELSREFEAQTQRINGLIETLAQHLSLLDVDVLLPETGLEEDWRNTLEEIVGAIARRAARRSSVGADKIDRLRSIAGLGRDFIGSVSRPERSFDTFLAGTRQIVVGTCVGLGRSSLGLTATAFDLVIVDEAARCTSGELLVPLQAARWAVLVGDQAQLQPQHKPEVV
;
A
#
# COMPACT_ATOMS: atom_id res chain seq x y z
N MET A 1 -21.18 -24.93 11.30
CA MET A 1 -20.18 -24.76 10.22
C MET A 1 -18.91 -24.24 10.86
N ALA A 2 -17.83 -25.03 10.89
CA ALA A 2 -16.52 -24.50 11.25
C ALA A 2 -16.03 -23.67 10.05
N GLY A 3 -16.34 -22.36 10.06
CA GLY A 3 -15.83 -21.45 9.05
C GLY A 3 -14.32 -21.27 9.22
N ASN A 4 -13.60 -20.99 8.14
CA ASN A 4 -12.17 -20.63 8.15
C ASN A 4 -11.94 -19.21 8.73
N GLY A 5 -12.73 -18.81 9.72
CA GLY A 5 -12.66 -17.49 10.34
C GLY A 5 -11.30 -17.27 10.98
N ARG A 6 -10.66 -16.13 10.66
CA ARG A 6 -9.30 -15.81 11.15
C ARG A 6 -9.25 -15.43 12.63
N ALA A 7 -10.43 -15.17 13.21
CA ALA A 7 -10.69 -14.83 14.59
C ALA A 7 -11.39 -16.02 15.30
N SER A 8 -10.69 -17.14 15.49
CA SER A 8 -11.26 -18.31 16.16
C SER A 8 -11.75 -17.92 17.56
N GLY A 9 -13.04 -18.06 17.81
CA GLY A 9 -13.63 -17.75 19.12
C GLY A 9 -13.94 -16.27 19.39
N LEU A 10 -13.66 -15.34 18.47
CA LEU A 10 -13.97 -13.92 18.69
C LEU A 10 -15.49 -13.69 18.81
N LEU A 11 -16.27 -14.23 17.87
CA LEU A 11 -17.72 -14.11 17.90
C LEU A 11 -18.35 -14.84 19.09
N SER A 12 -17.75 -15.95 19.55
CA SER A 12 -18.29 -16.68 20.71
C SER A 12 -18.15 -15.90 22.02
N VAL A 13 -17.16 -15.00 22.13
CA VAL A 13 -17.04 -14.09 23.28
C VAL A 13 -18.13 -12.99 23.28
N PHE A 14 -18.69 -12.66 22.11
CA PHE A 14 -19.77 -11.68 21.98
C PHE A 14 -21.18 -12.32 21.91
N ASP A 15 -21.29 -13.64 21.76
CA ASP A 15 -22.57 -14.35 21.73
C ASP A 15 -23.01 -14.67 23.16
N SER A 16 -24.12 -14.08 23.61
CA SER A 16 -24.68 -14.31 24.95
C SER A 16 -25.14 -15.75 25.20
N ARG A 17 -25.24 -16.57 24.14
CA ARG A 17 -25.60 -17.99 24.22
C ARG A 17 -24.37 -18.91 24.33
N SER A 18 -23.17 -18.32 24.36
CA SER A 18 -21.89 -19.02 24.42
C SER A 18 -21.23 -18.77 25.78
N ASP A 19 -20.65 -19.81 26.37
CA ASP A 19 -19.86 -19.71 27.61
C ASP A 19 -18.40 -19.32 27.36
N ALA A 20 -18.04 -18.94 26.13
CA ALA A 20 -16.67 -18.59 25.78
C ALA A 20 -16.24 -17.30 26.49
N THR A 21 -15.21 -17.41 27.31
CA THR A 21 -14.56 -16.28 27.96
C THR A 21 -13.19 -16.00 27.35
N PRO A 22 -12.66 -14.77 27.48
CA PRO A 22 -11.27 -14.52 27.15
C PRO A 22 -10.32 -15.36 28.02
N ASP A 23 -9.26 -15.89 27.41
CA ASP A 23 -8.22 -16.71 28.02
C ASP A 23 -6.91 -15.94 28.21
N SER A 24 -6.06 -16.42 29.12
CA SER A 24 -4.69 -15.92 29.32
C SER A 24 -3.76 -16.43 28.21
N ALA A 25 -2.97 -15.52 27.66
CA ALA A 25 -1.93 -15.76 26.66
C ALA A 25 -0.55 -16.03 27.28
N ASN A 26 -0.47 -16.09 28.62
CA ASN A 26 0.76 -16.18 29.40
C ASN A 26 1.79 -15.11 28.98
N GLN A 27 1.31 -13.88 28.77
CA GLN A 27 2.15 -12.74 28.41
C GLN A 27 2.34 -11.84 29.62
N GLN A 28 3.60 -11.51 29.92
CA GLN A 28 3.94 -10.62 31.01
C GLN A 28 4.82 -9.47 30.50
N ALA A 29 4.42 -8.24 30.81
CA ALA A 29 5.29 -7.10 30.70
C ALA A 29 6.02 -6.90 32.03
N THR A 30 7.30 -6.57 31.98
CA THR A 30 8.06 -6.16 33.17
C THR A 30 7.89 -4.66 33.41
N GLU A 31 8.09 -4.19 34.64
CA GLU A 31 8.10 -2.74 34.93
C GLU A 31 9.11 -1.99 34.06
N GLU A 32 10.32 -2.52 33.94
CA GLU A 32 11.38 -1.94 33.11
C GLU A 32 10.95 -1.75 31.66
N SER A 33 10.20 -2.72 31.10
CA SER A 33 9.68 -2.63 29.75
C SER A 33 8.58 -1.59 29.56
N LEU A 34 7.86 -1.21 30.62
CA LEU A 34 6.78 -0.22 30.58
C LEU A 34 7.25 1.21 30.90
N LYS A 35 8.38 1.37 31.61
CA LYS A 35 8.95 2.68 31.96
C LYS A 35 9.08 3.64 30.77
N LEU A 36 9.36 3.12 29.57
CA LEU A 36 9.46 3.90 28.34
C LEU A 36 8.19 4.72 28.03
N TYR A 37 7.02 4.17 28.36
CA TYR A 37 5.71 4.73 28.04
C TYR A 37 5.23 5.72 29.10
N GLY A 38 5.77 5.67 30.32
CA GLY A 38 5.40 6.57 31.43
C GLY A 38 3.90 6.53 31.72
N LEU A 39 3.30 5.34 31.69
CA LEU A 39 1.91 5.13 32.07
C LEU A 39 1.74 5.35 33.58
N ASN A 40 0.54 5.70 34.04
CA ASN A 40 0.24 5.68 35.48
C ASN A 40 -0.11 4.25 35.95
N ASP A 41 -0.26 4.05 37.25
CA ASP A 41 -0.47 2.72 37.84
C ASP A 41 -1.71 2.01 37.26
N ASP A 42 -2.84 2.73 37.14
CA ASP A 42 -4.07 2.19 36.54
C ASP A 42 -3.88 1.78 35.06
N GLN A 43 -3.16 2.60 34.29
CA GLN A 43 -2.83 2.30 32.90
C GLN A 43 -1.85 1.12 32.79
N GLU A 44 -0.87 1.00 33.69
CA GLU A 44 0.05 -0.14 33.70
C GLU A 44 -0.67 -1.44 34.04
N GLU A 45 -1.56 -1.43 35.04
CA GLU A 45 -2.39 -2.59 35.38
C GLU A 45 -3.26 -3.01 34.19
N ALA A 46 -3.96 -2.05 33.58
CA ALA A 46 -4.77 -2.28 32.39
C ALA A 46 -3.92 -2.82 31.22
N PHE A 47 -2.70 -2.31 31.06
CA PHE A 47 -1.77 -2.77 30.03
C PHE A 47 -1.38 -4.23 30.23
N ARG A 48 -0.96 -4.61 31.43
CA ARG A 48 -0.59 -6.00 31.77
C ARG A 48 -1.75 -6.96 31.54
N LYS A 49 -2.97 -6.55 31.90
CA LYS A 49 -4.18 -7.35 31.66
C LYS A 49 -4.48 -7.49 30.17
N ILE A 50 -4.37 -6.41 29.39
CA ILE A 50 -4.71 -6.41 27.95
C ILE A 50 -3.72 -7.28 27.15
N ILE A 51 -2.42 -7.21 27.44
CA ILE A 51 -1.44 -8.03 26.71
C ILE A 51 -1.59 -9.52 27.00
N ASP A 52 -2.09 -9.89 28.19
CA ASP A 52 -2.32 -11.27 28.59
C ASP A 52 -3.68 -11.79 28.11
N THR A 53 -4.68 -10.94 27.89
CA THR A 53 -6.03 -11.40 27.51
C THR A 53 -6.17 -11.65 26.00
N ARG A 54 -6.73 -12.79 25.60
CA ARG A 54 -7.14 -13.11 24.22
C ARG A 54 -8.55 -13.71 24.18
N PRO A 55 -9.30 -13.62 23.06
CA PRO A 55 -8.99 -12.84 21.87
C PRO A 55 -9.39 -11.36 21.99
N VAL A 56 -10.06 -10.92 23.08
CA VAL A 56 -10.57 -9.54 23.24
C VAL A 56 -10.07 -8.89 24.52
N GLY A 57 -9.49 -7.70 24.41
CA GLY A 57 -9.24 -6.77 25.50
C GLY A 57 -10.14 -5.54 25.42
N LEU A 58 -10.56 -5.02 26.57
CA LEU A 58 -11.34 -3.78 26.67
C LEU A 58 -10.58 -2.77 27.52
N LEU A 59 -10.41 -1.56 27.00
CA LEU A 59 -9.91 -0.42 27.76
C LEU A 59 -10.98 0.64 27.85
N GLN A 60 -11.48 0.86 29.06
CA GLN A 60 -12.31 2.01 29.36
C GLN A 60 -11.43 3.17 29.85
N GLY A 61 -11.60 4.36 29.28
CA GLY A 61 -10.92 5.56 29.76
C GLY A 61 -11.79 6.81 29.64
N PRO A 62 -12.09 7.53 30.72
CA PRO A 62 -12.75 8.85 30.70
C PRO A 62 -12.06 9.88 29.77
N PRO A 63 -12.68 11.03 29.46
CA PRO A 63 -12.02 12.10 28.72
C PRO A 63 -10.71 12.54 29.41
N GLY A 64 -9.65 12.79 28.64
CA GLY A 64 -8.36 13.27 29.17
C GLY A 64 -7.48 12.22 29.84
N THR A 65 -7.89 10.96 29.95
CA THR A 65 -7.14 9.88 30.65
C THR A 65 -6.01 9.25 29.82
N GLY A 66 -5.61 9.85 28.70
CA GLY A 66 -4.46 9.37 27.93
C GLY A 66 -4.69 8.10 27.10
N LYS A 67 -5.93 7.79 26.67
CA LYS A 67 -6.25 6.64 25.79
C LYS A 67 -5.34 6.55 24.56
N THR A 68 -5.11 7.68 23.88
CA THR A 68 -4.22 7.75 22.71
C THR A 68 -2.78 7.35 23.04
N LYS A 69 -2.28 7.75 24.22
CA LYS A 69 -0.96 7.36 24.72
C LYS A 69 -0.91 5.85 25.01
N PHE A 70 -1.97 5.30 25.59
CA PHE A 70 -2.08 3.86 25.81
C PHE A 70 -2.08 3.07 24.50
N ILE A 71 -2.89 3.49 23.51
CA ILE A 71 -2.95 2.85 22.19
C ILE A 71 -1.57 2.83 21.54
N ALA A 72 -0.87 3.97 21.58
CA ALA A 72 0.47 4.08 21.05
C ALA A 72 1.45 3.13 21.77
N ALA A 73 1.41 3.09 23.10
CA ALA A 73 2.23 2.19 23.91
C ALA A 73 1.96 0.72 23.56
N LEU A 74 0.69 0.34 23.39
CA LEU A 74 0.28 -1.03 23.10
C LEU A 74 0.77 -1.47 21.72
N ALA A 75 0.51 -0.66 20.69
CA ALA A 75 0.95 -0.97 19.33
C ALA A 75 2.48 -1.07 19.23
N HIS A 76 3.19 -0.09 19.83
CA HIS A 76 4.66 -0.09 19.86
C HIS A 76 5.20 -1.31 20.61
N TYR A 77 4.72 -1.59 21.83
CA TYR A 77 5.16 -2.73 22.62
C TYR A 77 4.89 -4.06 21.93
N ALA A 78 3.69 -4.25 21.39
CA ALA A 78 3.30 -5.51 20.77
C ALA A 78 4.18 -5.83 19.55
N ILE A 79 4.54 -4.83 18.75
CA ILE A 79 5.46 -5.00 17.61
C ILE A 79 6.90 -5.22 18.09
N THR A 80 7.43 -4.34 18.94
CA THR A 80 8.85 -4.34 19.33
C THR A 80 9.23 -5.51 20.23
N LYS A 81 8.28 -6.07 20.99
CA LYS A 81 8.48 -7.30 21.77
C LYS A 81 8.12 -8.57 21.01
N GLY A 82 7.75 -8.46 19.73
CA GLY A 82 7.44 -9.61 18.88
C GLY A 82 6.15 -10.34 19.27
N LEU A 83 5.24 -9.70 19.99
CA LEU A 83 3.92 -10.27 20.29
C LEU A 83 3.06 -10.38 19.03
N VAL A 84 3.23 -9.43 18.11
CA VAL A 84 2.49 -9.35 16.85
C VAL A 84 3.40 -8.90 15.73
N ARG A 85 3.10 -9.34 14.50
CA ARG A 85 3.84 -8.93 13.30
C ARG A 85 3.21 -7.71 12.62
N ASN A 86 1.90 -7.54 12.79
CA ASN A 86 1.15 -6.45 12.20
C ASN A 86 0.00 -5.98 13.11
N VAL A 87 -0.32 -4.70 12.99
CA VAL A 87 -1.36 -3.99 13.74
C VAL A 87 -2.28 -3.27 12.78
N LEU A 88 -3.59 -3.44 12.95
CA LEU A 88 -4.60 -2.58 12.35
C LEU A 88 -5.10 -1.61 13.41
N LEU A 89 -4.93 -0.32 13.17
CA LEU A 89 -5.45 0.75 14.02
C LEU A 89 -6.66 1.38 13.34
N SER A 90 -7.81 1.30 13.99
CA SER A 90 -9.08 1.82 13.47
C SER A 90 -9.70 2.81 14.43
N SER A 91 -10.53 3.72 13.91
CA SER A 91 -11.42 4.54 14.72
C SER A 91 -12.68 4.94 13.96
N GLN A 92 -13.67 5.49 14.67
CA GLN A 92 -14.90 6.03 14.08
C GLN A 92 -14.59 7.24 13.20
N SER A 93 -13.72 8.15 13.67
CA SER A 93 -13.47 9.44 13.05
C SER A 93 -12.06 9.57 12.46
N HIS A 94 -11.90 10.47 11.47
CA HIS A 94 -10.60 10.78 10.88
C HIS A 94 -9.64 11.44 11.88
N GLU A 95 -10.15 12.32 12.76
CA GLU A 95 -9.30 12.99 13.75
C GLU A 95 -8.77 12.01 14.79
N ALA A 96 -9.62 11.14 15.36
CA ALA A 96 -9.18 10.16 16.35
C ALA A 96 -8.14 9.19 15.78
N VAL A 97 -8.38 8.67 14.57
CA VAL A 97 -7.42 7.75 13.94
C VAL A 97 -6.09 8.43 13.60
N ASN A 98 -6.12 9.71 13.19
CA ASN A 98 -4.90 10.47 12.92
C ASN A 98 -4.10 10.70 14.22
N ASN A 99 -4.77 11.12 15.30
CA ASN A 99 -4.13 11.33 16.60
C ASN A 99 -3.48 10.05 17.14
N ALA A 100 -4.18 8.92 17.06
CA ALA A 100 -3.65 7.64 17.50
C ALA A 100 -2.44 7.20 16.66
N ALA A 101 -2.49 7.35 15.34
CA ALA A 101 -1.38 6.98 14.47
C ALA A 101 -0.16 7.91 14.61
N GLU A 102 -0.38 9.21 14.83
CA GLU A 102 0.70 10.15 15.14
C GLU A 102 1.40 9.81 16.45
N ALA A 103 0.64 9.46 17.49
CA ALA A 103 1.21 9.03 18.78
C ALA A 103 2.04 7.74 18.62
N VAL A 104 1.58 6.78 17.82
CA VAL A 104 2.35 5.58 17.45
C VAL A 104 3.66 5.96 16.76
N LEU A 105 3.60 6.78 15.71
CA LEU A 105 4.81 7.23 14.99
C LEU A 105 5.79 7.98 15.89
N ALA A 106 5.29 8.82 16.79
CA ALA A 106 6.11 9.56 17.73
C ALA A 106 6.90 8.62 18.67
N LEU A 107 6.27 7.53 19.15
CA LEU A 107 6.95 6.53 19.98
C LEU A 107 8.03 5.78 19.22
N PHE A 108 7.75 5.30 18.01
CA PHE A 108 8.78 4.64 17.19
C PHE A 108 9.96 5.57 16.89
N ARG A 109 9.70 6.84 16.54
CA ARG A 109 10.76 7.83 16.34
C ARG A 109 11.61 8.04 17.59
N LYS A 110 10.98 8.06 18.78
CA LYS A 110 11.68 8.20 20.07
C LYS A 110 12.62 7.02 20.36
N THR A 111 12.29 5.82 19.89
CA THR A 111 13.13 4.62 20.04
C THR A 111 14.14 4.42 18.90
N GLY A 112 14.19 5.35 17.93
CA GLY A 112 15.10 5.26 16.78
C GLY A 112 14.62 4.30 15.69
N GLU A 113 13.37 3.86 15.76
CA GLU A 113 12.75 2.96 14.80
C GLU A 113 11.78 3.71 13.88
N LEU A 114 11.54 3.18 12.69
CA LEU A 114 10.54 3.69 11.76
C LEU A 114 9.70 2.52 11.24
N PRO A 115 8.43 2.40 11.68
CA PRO A 115 7.59 1.30 11.27
C PRO A 115 7.16 1.51 9.82
N SER A 116 6.96 0.42 9.09
CA SER A 116 6.23 0.52 7.83
C SER A 116 4.75 0.77 8.14
N LEU A 117 4.29 2.01 7.95
CA LEU A 117 2.91 2.43 8.19
C LEU A 117 2.19 2.74 6.88
N LEU A 118 0.90 2.41 6.81
CA LEU A 118 -0.01 2.77 5.74
C LEU A 118 -1.26 3.43 6.31
N ARG A 119 -1.59 4.64 5.86
CA ARG A 119 -2.81 5.37 6.23
C ARG A 119 -3.80 5.32 5.08
N VAL A 120 -4.93 4.63 5.28
CA VAL A 120 -5.97 4.40 4.27
C VAL A 120 -7.07 5.45 4.37
N GLY A 121 -7.17 6.34 3.39
CA GLY A 121 -8.19 7.39 3.29
C GLY A 121 -8.85 7.43 1.90
N MET A 122 -10.01 8.10 1.76
CA MET A 122 -10.49 8.50 0.43
C MET A 122 -9.70 9.72 -0.02
N ASP A 123 -9.58 10.68 0.90
CA ASP A 123 -9.05 12.00 0.64
C ASP A 123 -7.81 12.25 1.51
N ASP A 124 -6.73 12.68 0.85
CA ASP A 124 -5.47 13.12 1.49
C ASP A 124 -5.73 14.36 2.37
N GLY A 125 -6.78 15.14 2.08
CA GLY A 125 -7.21 16.29 2.89
C GLY A 125 -7.68 15.93 4.29
N GLN A 126 -8.17 14.70 4.51
CA GLN A 126 -8.59 14.19 5.81
C GLN A 126 -7.44 13.56 6.61
N VAL A 127 -6.24 13.54 6.03
CA VAL A 127 -5.03 13.00 6.66
C VAL A 127 -4.17 14.16 7.16
N SER A 128 -3.78 14.06 8.43
CA SER A 128 -2.94 15.07 9.07
C SER A 128 -1.56 15.17 8.39
N PRO A 129 -0.93 16.36 8.39
CA PRO A 129 0.35 16.56 7.71
C PRO A 129 1.45 15.54 8.05
N PRO A 130 1.64 15.11 9.32
CA PRO A 130 2.64 14.09 9.66
C PRO A 130 2.38 12.71 9.04
N LEU A 131 1.12 12.41 8.72
CA LEU A 131 0.68 11.12 8.18
C LEU A 131 0.58 11.08 6.65
N ARG A 132 0.56 12.24 5.98
CA ARG A 132 0.47 12.32 4.50
C ARG A 132 1.51 11.45 3.77
N PRO A 133 2.80 11.40 4.17
CA PRO A 133 3.78 10.53 3.51
C PRO A 133 3.41 9.03 3.55
N TYR A 134 2.56 8.63 4.50
CA TYR A 134 2.09 7.27 4.68
C TYR A 134 0.71 7.02 4.06
N HIS A 135 0.06 8.04 3.48
CA HIS A 135 -1.22 7.88 2.80
C HIS A 135 -1.07 6.95 1.60
N THR A 136 -2.08 6.10 1.35
CA THR A 136 -2.03 5.07 0.29
C THR A 136 -1.55 5.61 -1.06
N SER A 137 -2.13 6.71 -1.54
CA SER A 137 -1.73 7.30 -2.83
C SER A 137 -0.30 7.85 -2.84
N ARG A 138 0.18 8.36 -1.70
CA ARG A 138 1.55 8.91 -1.57
C ARG A 138 2.59 7.79 -1.51
N VAL A 139 2.28 6.71 -0.79
CA VAL A 139 3.11 5.51 -0.72
C VAL A 139 3.20 4.86 -2.09
N GLU A 140 2.07 4.76 -2.80
CA GLU A 140 2.03 4.25 -4.17
C GLU A 140 2.83 5.12 -5.13
N GLN A 141 2.63 6.43 -5.12
CA GLN A 141 3.36 7.34 -5.98
C GLN A 141 4.87 7.29 -5.70
N SER A 142 5.27 7.32 -4.42
CA SER A 142 6.68 7.21 -4.02
C SER A 142 7.30 5.89 -4.47
N TYR A 143 6.53 4.79 -4.41
CA TYR A 143 6.98 3.49 -4.91
C TYR A 143 7.23 3.53 -6.43
N LYS A 144 6.29 4.10 -7.20
CA LYS A 144 6.42 4.28 -8.66
C LYS A 144 7.61 5.16 -9.00
N ASP A 145 7.74 6.32 -8.37
CA ASP A 145 8.81 7.27 -8.61
C ASP A 145 10.18 6.63 -8.35
N ARG A 146 10.34 5.92 -7.22
CA ARG A 146 11.59 5.23 -6.89
C ARG A 146 11.89 4.09 -7.85
N PHE A 147 10.88 3.36 -8.28
CA PHE A 147 11.06 2.29 -9.26
C PHE A 147 11.51 2.86 -10.60
N SER A 148 10.83 3.90 -11.11
CA SER A 148 11.19 4.61 -12.34
C SER A 148 12.60 5.19 -12.27
N ALA A 149 12.95 5.86 -11.17
CA ALA A 149 14.27 6.46 -10.98
C ALA A 149 15.42 5.43 -10.96
N THR A 150 15.14 4.20 -10.52
CA THR A 150 16.13 3.10 -10.48
C THR A 150 16.01 2.13 -11.66
N PHE A 151 15.12 2.41 -12.64
CA PHE A 151 14.83 1.48 -13.72
C PHE A 151 16.06 1.23 -14.62
N ALA A 152 16.74 2.30 -15.03
CA ALA A 152 17.94 2.19 -15.88
C ALA A 152 19.07 1.41 -15.18
N GLU A 153 19.29 1.64 -13.88
CA GLU A 153 20.28 0.90 -13.09
C GLU A 153 19.94 -0.59 -13.00
N ARG A 154 18.67 -0.93 -12.80
CA ARG A 154 18.20 -2.33 -12.80
C ARG A 154 18.41 -2.99 -14.16
N MET A 155 18.09 -2.29 -15.24
CA MET A 155 18.32 -2.81 -16.59
C MET A 155 19.81 -2.94 -16.92
N ALA A 156 20.65 -2.05 -16.39
CA ALA A 156 22.11 -2.19 -16.47
C ALA A 156 22.61 -3.46 -15.77
N ALA A 157 22.12 -3.76 -14.58
CA ALA A 157 22.47 -4.99 -13.87
C ALA A 157 22.04 -6.25 -14.66
N VAL A 158 20.80 -6.27 -15.18
CA VAL A 158 20.27 -7.38 -15.99
C VAL A 158 21.03 -7.54 -17.30
N GLY A 159 21.20 -6.45 -18.05
CA GLY A 159 21.88 -6.47 -19.35
C GLY A 159 23.35 -6.89 -19.22
N LYS A 160 24.05 -6.43 -18.18
CA LYS A 160 25.41 -6.88 -17.87
C LYS A 160 25.46 -8.39 -17.62
N ALA A 161 24.50 -8.94 -16.88
CA ALA A 161 24.42 -10.39 -16.64
C ALA A 161 24.12 -11.19 -17.92
N LEU A 162 23.43 -10.60 -18.90
CA LEU A 162 23.21 -11.18 -20.24
C LEU A 162 24.43 -11.01 -21.18
N GLY A 163 25.48 -10.32 -20.73
CA GLY A 163 26.64 -9.98 -21.56
C GLY A 163 26.30 -8.99 -22.67
N ILE A 164 25.40 -8.03 -22.38
CA ILE A 164 25.05 -6.93 -23.27
C ILE A 164 25.88 -5.70 -22.87
N PRO A 165 26.54 -5.03 -23.81
CA PRO A 165 27.31 -3.81 -23.54
C PRO A 165 26.43 -2.63 -23.08
N PRO A 166 26.96 -1.71 -22.25
CA PRO A 166 26.20 -0.60 -21.68
C PRO A 166 25.47 0.27 -22.71
N GLU A 167 26.08 0.51 -23.88
CA GLU A 167 25.48 1.29 -24.95
C GLU A 167 24.20 0.65 -25.49
N VAL A 168 24.21 -0.67 -25.69
CA VAL A 168 23.03 -1.43 -26.16
C VAL A 168 21.96 -1.52 -25.07
N ILE A 169 22.37 -1.62 -23.80
CA ILE A 169 21.43 -1.56 -22.68
C ILE A 169 20.72 -0.20 -22.67
N SER A 170 21.47 0.89 -22.81
CA SER A 170 20.92 2.24 -22.82
C SER A 170 19.89 2.41 -23.95
N ASP A 171 20.16 1.85 -25.13
CA ASP A 171 19.21 1.87 -26.25
C ASP A 171 17.89 1.18 -25.89
N VAL A 172 17.97 -0.02 -25.27
CA VAL A 172 16.78 -0.79 -24.87
C VAL A 172 16.01 -0.06 -23.76
N VAL A 173 16.71 0.60 -22.83
CA VAL A 173 16.07 1.43 -21.81
C VAL A 173 15.32 2.59 -22.47
N ILE A 174 15.95 3.35 -23.37
CA ILE A 174 15.31 4.48 -24.06
C ILE A 174 14.12 4.01 -24.90
N LEU A 175 14.27 2.89 -25.62
CA LEU A 175 13.18 2.25 -26.35
C LEU A 175 11.96 2.02 -25.44
N GLU A 176 12.17 1.45 -24.26
CA GLU A 176 11.09 1.05 -23.36
C GLU A 176 10.53 2.21 -22.53
N THR A 177 11.34 3.18 -22.11
CA THR A 177 10.91 4.28 -21.24
C THR A 177 10.50 5.54 -21.98
N THR A 178 10.91 5.69 -23.24
CA THR A 178 10.73 6.93 -24.01
C THR A 178 10.01 6.67 -25.33
N LEU A 179 10.53 5.80 -26.20
CA LEU A 179 9.93 5.60 -27.53
C LEU A 179 8.57 4.91 -27.44
N ARG A 180 8.50 3.81 -26.68
CA ARG A 180 7.29 3.01 -26.60
C ARG A 180 6.10 3.78 -26.00
N PRO A 181 6.21 4.54 -24.89
CA PRO A 181 5.08 5.32 -24.39
C PRO A 181 4.53 6.33 -25.42
N VAL A 182 5.41 6.93 -26.24
CA VAL A 182 5.01 7.81 -27.33
C VAL A 182 4.23 7.02 -28.39
N ILE A 183 4.73 5.87 -28.81
CA ILE A 183 4.07 4.98 -29.78
C ILE A 183 2.72 4.48 -29.27
N GLU A 184 2.64 4.03 -28.01
CA GLU A 184 1.40 3.59 -27.36
C GLU A 184 0.39 4.73 -27.29
N ARG A 185 0.84 5.95 -26.98
CA ARG A 185 -0.02 7.14 -26.92
C ARG A 185 -0.56 7.52 -28.31
N ILE A 186 0.25 7.43 -29.36
CA ILE A 186 -0.21 7.66 -30.72
C ILE A 186 -1.27 6.60 -31.06
N ALA A 187 -0.98 5.32 -30.83
CA ALA A 187 -1.89 4.22 -31.11
C ALA A 187 -3.23 4.31 -30.34
N GLU A 188 -3.24 4.87 -29.13
CA GLU A 188 -4.47 5.21 -28.39
C GLU A 188 -5.26 6.31 -29.09
N LEU A 189 -4.62 7.46 -29.37
CA LEU A 189 -5.26 8.62 -30.00
C LEU A 189 -5.81 8.31 -31.40
N SER A 190 -5.11 7.47 -32.18
CA SER A 190 -5.55 7.06 -33.51
C SER A 190 -6.81 6.18 -33.49
N ARG A 191 -7.20 5.65 -32.33
CA ARG A 191 -8.43 4.85 -32.14
C ARG A 191 -9.62 5.67 -31.61
N GLU A 192 -9.41 6.93 -31.21
CA GLU A 192 -10.48 7.82 -30.75
C GLU A 192 -11.34 8.29 -31.95
N PHE A 193 -12.66 8.42 -31.76
CA PHE A 193 -13.62 8.78 -32.82
C PHE A 193 -13.37 10.18 -33.39
N GLU A 194 -12.83 11.09 -32.59
CA GLU A 194 -12.34 12.41 -33.02
C GLU A 194 -10.80 12.40 -32.97
N ALA A 195 -10.19 12.08 -34.10
CA ALA A 195 -8.74 12.04 -34.21
C ALA A 195 -8.09 13.38 -33.82
N GLN A 196 -7.21 13.35 -32.83
CA GLN A 196 -6.40 14.52 -32.42
C GLN A 196 -5.17 14.68 -33.34
N THR A 197 -5.38 14.88 -34.65
CA THR A 197 -4.32 14.85 -35.67
C THR A 197 -3.12 15.74 -35.36
N GLN A 198 -3.35 16.97 -34.88
CA GLN A 198 -2.25 17.87 -34.49
C GLN A 198 -1.40 17.30 -33.34
N ARG A 199 -2.04 16.67 -32.35
CA ARG A 199 -1.34 16.06 -31.22
C ARG A 199 -0.56 14.81 -31.65
N ILE A 200 -1.14 14.00 -32.53
CA ILE A 200 -0.49 12.83 -33.12
C ILE A 200 0.77 13.26 -33.87
N ASN A 201 0.68 14.27 -34.75
CA ASN A 201 1.83 14.74 -35.52
C ASN A 201 2.97 15.24 -34.62
N GLY A 202 2.66 15.98 -33.55
CA GLY A 202 3.68 16.41 -32.58
C GLY A 202 4.37 15.24 -31.85
N LEU A 203 3.65 14.14 -31.59
CA LEU A 203 4.24 12.92 -31.03
C LEU A 203 5.13 12.19 -32.05
N ILE A 204 4.75 12.17 -33.34
CA ILE A 204 5.58 11.61 -34.43
C ILE A 204 6.88 12.40 -34.56
N GLU A 205 6.83 13.73 -34.53
CA GLU A 205 8.03 14.58 -34.54
C GLU A 205 8.94 14.29 -33.33
N THR A 206 8.35 14.12 -32.15
CA THR A 206 9.09 13.75 -30.93
C THR A 206 9.77 12.38 -31.09
N LEU A 207 9.06 11.40 -31.66
CA LEU A 207 9.60 10.08 -31.97
C LEU A 207 10.78 10.18 -32.95
N ALA A 208 10.64 10.96 -34.03
CA ALA A 208 11.69 11.17 -35.03
C ALA A 208 12.96 11.78 -34.41
N GLN A 209 12.82 12.77 -33.53
CA GLN A 209 13.94 13.39 -32.82
C GLN A 209 14.70 12.37 -31.96
N HIS A 210 13.99 11.53 -31.21
CA HIS A 210 14.62 10.50 -30.39
C HIS A 210 15.28 9.38 -31.20
N LEU A 211 14.69 8.97 -32.32
CA LEU A 211 15.31 7.98 -33.22
C LEU A 211 16.61 8.51 -33.84
N SER A 212 16.62 9.78 -34.23
CA SER A 212 17.83 10.46 -34.71
C SER A 212 18.94 10.49 -33.65
N LEU A 213 18.60 10.83 -32.40
CA LEU A 213 19.56 10.80 -31.28
C LEU A 213 20.11 9.40 -30.98
N LEU A 214 19.31 8.36 -31.24
CA LEU A 214 19.73 6.96 -31.08
C LEU A 214 20.52 6.43 -32.27
N ASP A 215 20.68 7.18 -33.37
CA ASP A 215 21.29 6.69 -34.61
C ASP A 215 20.58 5.43 -35.12
N VAL A 216 19.24 5.47 -35.10
CA VAL A 216 18.33 4.41 -35.55
C VAL A 216 17.50 4.93 -36.71
N ASP A 217 17.77 4.41 -37.90
CA ASP A 217 17.07 4.78 -39.13
C ASP A 217 15.85 3.88 -39.34
N VAL A 218 14.66 4.45 -39.15
CA VAL A 218 13.35 3.83 -39.36
C VAL A 218 12.46 4.85 -40.05
N LEU A 219 11.77 4.42 -41.10
CA LEU A 219 10.79 5.24 -41.79
C LEU A 219 9.54 5.35 -40.93
N LEU A 220 9.29 6.55 -40.40
CA LEU A 220 8.05 6.83 -39.67
C LEU A 220 6.92 7.13 -40.66
N PRO A 221 5.67 6.74 -40.35
CA PRO A 221 4.52 7.08 -41.17
C PRO A 221 4.33 8.60 -41.30
N GLU A 222 3.94 9.06 -42.49
CA GLU A 222 3.64 10.49 -42.74
C GLU A 222 2.37 10.96 -42.04
N THR A 223 1.43 10.03 -41.78
CA THR A 223 0.21 10.29 -40.99
C THR A 223 0.05 9.19 -39.95
N GLY A 224 -0.44 9.52 -38.75
CA GLY A 224 -0.62 8.53 -37.69
C GLY A 224 -1.98 7.82 -37.68
N LEU A 225 -2.83 8.07 -38.67
CA LEU A 225 -4.15 7.48 -38.82
C LEU A 225 -4.06 6.16 -39.59
N GLU A 226 -4.83 5.15 -39.17
CA GLU A 226 -4.92 3.82 -39.82
C GLU A 226 -3.63 2.99 -39.84
N GLU A 227 -2.57 3.46 -39.17
CA GLU A 227 -1.27 2.79 -39.10
C GLU A 227 -1.17 1.75 -37.97
N ASP A 228 -0.45 0.66 -38.24
CA ASP A 228 -0.11 -0.33 -37.23
C ASP A 228 1.16 0.07 -36.48
N TRP A 229 0.98 0.96 -35.51
CA TRP A 229 2.02 1.43 -34.60
C TRP A 229 2.74 0.31 -33.84
N ARG A 230 2.17 -0.91 -33.76
CA ARG A 230 2.89 -2.07 -33.21
C ARG A 230 3.98 -2.54 -34.16
N ASN A 231 3.74 -2.53 -35.47
CA ASN A 231 4.76 -2.87 -36.46
C ASN A 231 5.89 -1.84 -36.46
N THR A 232 5.59 -0.55 -36.37
CA THR A 232 6.61 0.52 -36.25
C THR A 232 7.52 0.28 -35.04
N LEU A 233 6.96 -0.14 -33.91
CA LEU A 233 7.76 -0.50 -32.74
C LEU A 233 8.69 -1.68 -33.00
N GLU A 234 8.20 -2.75 -33.64
CA GLU A 234 9.03 -3.92 -33.96
C GLU A 234 10.11 -3.59 -35.02
N GLU A 235 9.85 -2.66 -35.93
CA GLU A 235 10.87 -2.15 -36.87
C GLU A 235 12.00 -1.40 -36.14
N ILE A 236 11.67 -0.57 -35.16
CA ILE A 236 12.64 0.12 -34.29
C ILE A 236 13.47 -0.89 -33.49
N VAL A 237 12.82 -1.90 -32.90
CA VAL A 237 13.51 -3.00 -32.19
C VAL A 237 14.50 -3.70 -33.13
N GLY A 238 14.05 -4.05 -34.34
CA GLY A 238 14.88 -4.70 -35.34
C GLY A 238 16.06 -3.83 -35.78
N ALA A 239 15.88 -2.52 -35.90
CA ALA A 239 16.94 -1.58 -36.25
C ALA A 239 18.00 -1.47 -35.13
N ILE A 240 17.58 -1.36 -33.87
CA ILE A 240 18.48 -1.42 -32.70
C ILE A 240 19.25 -2.74 -32.69
N ALA A 241 18.58 -3.86 -32.92
CA ALA A 241 19.21 -5.18 -32.94
C ALA A 241 20.25 -5.34 -34.06
N ARG A 242 19.93 -4.90 -35.28
CA ARG A 242 20.89 -4.90 -36.40
C ARG A 242 22.11 -4.04 -36.10
N ARG A 243 21.92 -2.88 -35.47
CA ARG A 243 23.02 -1.98 -35.09
C ARG A 243 23.89 -2.60 -34.00
N ALA A 244 23.28 -3.15 -32.95
CA ALA A 244 23.98 -3.82 -31.85
C ALA A 244 24.77 -5.05 -32.32
N ALA A 245 24.22 -5.82 -33.27
CA ALA A 245 24.93 -6.94 -33.91
C ALA A 245 26.18 -6.45 -34.67
N ARG A 246 26.06 -5.36 -35.45
CA ARG A 246 27.15 -4.80 -36.24
C ARG A 246 28.26 -4.16 -35.40
N ARG A 247 27.89 -3.41 -34.35
CA ARG A 247 28.85 -2.61 -33.55
C ARG A 247 29.42 -3.35 -32.35
N SER A 248 28.64 -4.24 -31.74
CA SER A 248 29.00 -4.83 -30.45
C SER A 248 28.82 -6.36 -30.39
N SER A 249 28.60 -7.03 -31.55
CA SER A 249 28.45 -8.48 -31.66
C SER A 249 27.38 -9.10 -30.74
N VAL A 250 26.31 -8.34 -30.47
CA VAL A 250 25.18 -8.80 -29.64
C VAL A 250 24.11 -9.44 -30.51
N GLY A 251 23.69 -10.66 -30.16
CA GLY A 251 22.58 -11.35 -30.81
C GLY A 251 21.22 -10.72 -30.50
N ALA A 252 20.30 -10.75 -31.47
CA ALA A 252 18.94 -10.23 -31.31
C ALA A 252 18.19 -10.90 -30.16
N ASP A 253 18.45 -12.19 -29.90
CA ASP A 253 17.86 -12.96 -28.79
C ASP A 253 18.15 -12.34 -27.42
N LYS A 254 19.35 -11.77 -27.22
CA LYS A 254 19.71 -11.10 -25.97
C LYS A 254 18.95 -9.78 -25.80
N ILE A 255 18.74 -9.07 -26.90
CA ILE A 255 17.99 -7.80 -26.93
C ILE A 255 16.53 -8.07 -26.64
N ASP A 256 15.94 -9.10 -27.26
CA ASP A 256 14.57 -9.53 -26.99
C ASP A 256 14.36 -9.96 -25.54
N ARG A 257 15.34 -10.66 -24.94
CA ARG A 257 15.30 -11.02 -23.50
C ARG A 257 15.33 -9.78 -22.62
N LEU A 258 16.25 -8.85 -22.86
CA LEU A 258 16.33 -7.62 -22.08
C LEU A 258 15.06 -6.78 -22.23
N ARG A 259 14.54 -6.65 -23.45
CA ARG A 259 13.26 -5.99 -23.77
C ARG A 259 12.10 -6.64 -23.02
N SER A 260 12.02 -7.97 -23.01
CA SER A 260 10.97 -8.69 -22.29
C SER A 260 11.01 -8.41 -20.79
N ILE A 261 12.21 -8.38 -20.20
CA ILE A 261 12.40 -8.06 -18.77
C ILE A 261 12.05 -6.59 -18.49
N ALA A 262 12.46 -5.68 -19.37
CA ALA A 262 12.12 -4.26 -19.27
C ALA A 262 10.60 -4.02 -19.39
N GLY A 263 9.95 -4.74 -20.31
CA GLY A 263 8.50 -4.75 -20.48
C GLY A 263 7.78 -5.21 -19.21
N LEU A 264 8.20 -6.33 -18.61
CA LEU A 264 7.67 -6.78 -17.31
C LEU A 264 7.86 -5.74 -16.21
N GLY A 265 9.01 -5.07 -16.18
CA GLY A 265 9.28 -3.99 -15.22
C GLY A 265 8.33 -2.81 -15.39
N ARG A 266 8.06 -2.38 -16.63
CA ARG A 266 7.08 -1.32 -16.94
C ARG A 266 5.65 -1.74 -16.57
N ASP A 267 5.26 -2.95 -16.97
CA ASP A 267 3.94 -3.49 -16.69
C ASP A 267 3.68 -3.56 -15.20
N PHE A 268 4.70 -3.87 -14.40
CA PHE A 268 4.58 -3.82 -12.95
C PHE A 268 4.28 -2.40 -12.44
N ILE A 269 4.96 -1.36 -12.94
CA ILE A 269 4.65 0.05 -12.58
C ILE A 269 3.23 0.45 -13.02
N GLY A 270 2.85 0.07 -14.24
CA GLY A 270 1.56 0.45 -14.84
C GLY A 270 0.38 -0.30 -14.23
N SER A 271 0.51 -1.62 -14.03
CA SER A 271 -0.54 -2.52 -13.53
C SER A 271 -0.84 -2.36 -12.04
N VAL A 272 0.12 -1.85 -11.26
CA VAL A 272 -0.10 -1.36 -9.89
C VAL A 272 -1.25 -0.33 -9.82
N SER A 273 -1.53 0.38 -10.93
CA SER A 273 -2.48 1.49 -10.97
C SER A 273 -3.90 1.11 -11.44
N ARG A 274 -4.22 -0.17 -11.68
CA ARG A 274 -5.56 -0.54 -12.19
C ARG A 274 -6.59 -0.64 -11.05
N PRO A 275 -7.77 0.00 -11.16
CA PRO A 275 -8.82 -0.04 -10.13
C PRO A 275 -9.25 -1.44 -9.69
N GLU A 276 -9.08 -2.43 -10.56
CA GLU A 276 -9.58 -3.81 -10.39
C GLU A 276 -8.60 -4.76 -9.67
N ARG A 277 -7.31 -4.37 -9.53
CA ARG A 277 -6.29 -5.14 -8.80
C ARG A 277 -5.68 -4.25 -7.74
N SER A 278 -6.21 -4.33 -6.53
CA SER A 278 -5.91 -3.31 -5.53
C SER A 278 -4.49 -3.45 -4.98
N PHE A 279 -3.63 -2.55 -5.43
CA PHE A 279 -2.36 -2.28 -4.79
C PHE A 279 -2.52 -1.90 -3.31
N ASP A 280 -3.68 -1.37 -2.90
CA ASP A 280 -4.02 -1.14 -1.49
C ASP A 280 -3.97 -2.45 -0.69
N THR A 281 -4.49 -3.56 -1.24
CA THR A 281 -4.41 -4.89 -0.58
C THR A 281 -2.95 -5.30 -0.41
N PHE A 282 -2.12 -5.14 -1.45
CA PHE A 282 -0.69 -5.44 -1.37
C PHE A 282 0.02 -4.56 -0.33
N LEU A 283 -0.23 -3.25 -0.34
CA LEU A 283 0.35 -2.31 0.62
C LEU A 283 -0.10 -2.62 2.05
N ALA A 284 -1.38 -2.93 2.26
CA ALA A 284 -1.91 -3.28 3.57
C ALA A 284 -1.33 -4.61 4.07
N GLY A 285 -1.21 -5.62 3.20
CA GLY A 285 -0.64 -6.92 3.52
C GLY A 285 0.86 -6.92 3.79
N THR A 286 1.58 -5.89 3.33
CA THR A 286 3.04 -5.78 3.46
C THR A 286 3.48 -4.79 4.55
N ARG A 287 2.54 -4.15 5.26
CA ARG A 287 2.83 -3.14 6.28
C ARG A 287 2.61 -3.68 7.68
N GLN A 288 3.55 -3.34 8.56
CA GLN A 288 3.46 -3.60 9.99
C GLN A 288 2.29 -2.86 10.64
N ILE A 289 1.97 -1.63 10.19
CA ILE A 289 0.89 -0.84 10.78
C ILE A 289 -0.01 -0.33 9.66
N VAL A 290 -1.29 -0.67 9.73
CA VAL A 290 -2.32 -0.14 8.82
C VAL A 290 -3.30 0.68 9.64
N VAL A 291 -3.66 1.85 9.13
CA VAL A 291 -4.44 2.85 9.86
C VAL A 291 -5.59 3.33 8.98
N GLY A 292 -6.83 3.32 9.49
CA GLY A 292 -7.97 3.87 8.75
C GLY A 292 -9.22 4.03 9.61
N THR A 293 -10.25 4.68 9.10
CA THR A 293 -11.55 4.69 9.80
C THR A 293 -12.24 3.34 9.63
N CYS A 294 -13.11 2.95 10.56
CA CYS A 294 -13.87 1.70 10.49
C CYS A 294 -14.54 1.54 9.12
N VAL A 295 -15.21 2.58 8.62
CA VAL A 295 -15.85 2.57 7.28
C VAL A 295 -14.82 2.62 6.14
N GLY A 296 -13.78 3.46 6.26
CA GLY A 296 -12.77 3.60 5.21
C GLY A 296 -11.97 2.31 4.96
N LEU A 297 -11.81 1.51 6.02
CA LEU A 297 -11.21 0.19 6.00
C LEU A 297 -12.10 -0.87 5.31
N GLY A 298 -13.42 -0.69 5.32
CA GLY A 298 -14.39 -1.64 4.74
C GLY A 298 -14.48 -1.65 3.22
N ARG A 299 -13.60 -0.91 2.52
CA ARG A 299 -13.57 -0.90 1.06
C ARG A 299 -13.13 -2.26 0.53
N SER A 300 -13.83 -2.74 -0.49
CA SER A 300 -13.50 -3.98 -1.20
C SER A 300 -12.07 -3.97 -1.73
N SER A 301 -11.56 -2.81 -2.15
CA SER A 301 -10.18 -2.65 -2.63
C SER A 301 -9.15 -3.00 -1.56
N LEU A 302 -9.37 -2.67 -0.28
CA LEU A 302 -8.36 -2.93 0.75
C LEU A 302 -8.18 -4.42 1.04
N GLY A 303 -9.17 -5.25 0.70
CA GLY A 303 -9.08 -6.69 0.87
C GLY A 303 -8.82 -7.09 2.33
N LEU A 304 -9.44 -6.42 3.31
CA LEU A 304 -9.30 -6.82 4.73
C LEU A 304 -9.77 -8.25 4.98
N THR A 305 -10.70 -8.73 4.16
CA THR A 305 -11.11 -10.14 4.14
C THR A 305 -10.03 -11.08 3.59
N ALA A 306 -8.94 -10.57 2.99
CA ALA A 306 -7.76 -11.32 2.57
C ALA A 306 -6.58 -11.19 3.55
N THR A 307 -6.44 -10.06 4.24
CA THR A 307 -5.31 -9.76 5.14
C THR A 307 -5.69 -9.91 6.62
N ALA A 308 -5.03 -10.82 7.35
CA ALA A 308 -5.20 -10.97 8.79
C ALA A 308 -4.27 -10.03 9.57
N PHE A 309 -4.76 -9.46 10.66
CA PHE A 309 -3.96 -8.69 11.61
C PHE A 309 -3.85 -9.44 12.93
N ASP A 310 -2.63 -9.58 13.40
CA ASP A 310 -2.32 -10.22 14.67
C ASP A 310 -2.90 -9.40 15.83
N LEU A 311 -2.92 -8.06 15.74
CA LEU A 311 -3.63 -7.14 16.65
C LEU A 311 -4.48 -6.13 15.88
N VAL A 312 -5.72 -5.94 16.32
CA VAL A 312 -6.62 -4.86 15.88
C VAL A 312 -6.96 -3.99 17.08
N ILE A 313 -6.65 -2.70 17.01
CA ILE A 313 -7.02 -1.72 18.03
C ILE A 313 -8.10 -0.81 17.42
N VAL A 314 -9.23 -0.66 18.12
CA VAL A 314 -10.29 0.25 17.72
C VAL A 314 -10.43 1.36 18.77
N ASP A 315 -10.02 2.58 18.41
CA ASP A 315 -10.23 3.78 19.23
C ASP A 315 -11.66 4.32 19.04
N GLU A 316 -12.18 4.99 20.05
CA GLU A 316 -13.58 5.44 20.12
C GLU A 316 -14.60 4.30 19.90
N ALA A 317 -14.27 3.07 20.32
CA ALA A 317 -15.11 1.89 20.06
C ALA A 317 -16.54 2.04 20.61
N ALA A 318 -16.72 2.76 21.73
CA ALA A 318 -18.03 3.04 22.32
C ALA A 318 -18.91 3.99 21.47
N ARG A 319 -18.33 4.71 20.49
CA ARG A 319 -19.03 5.61 19.57
C ARG A 319 -19.30 4.96 18.21
N CYS A 320 -18.78 3.76 17.95
CA CYS A 320 -19.04 3.00 16.74
C CYS A 320 -20.37 2.23 16.86
N THR A 321 -21.10 2.13 15.76
CA THR A 321 -22.17 1.15 15.61
C THR A 321 -21.59 -0.28 15.51
N SER A 322 -22.39 -1.30 15.81
CA SER A 322 -21.96 -2.70 15.68
C SER A 322 -21.48 -3.03 14.25
N GLY A 323 -22.13 -2.46 13.23
CA GLY A 323 -21.73 -2.63 11.83
C GLY A 323 -20.35 -2.04 11.54
N GLU A 324 -20.04 -0.85 12.07
CA GLU A 324 -18.71 -0.25 11.93
C GLU A 324 -17.64 -1.05 12.66
N LEU A 325 -17.91 -1.55 13.87
CA LEU A 325 -16.95 -2.37 14.64
C LEU A 325 -16.64 -3.69 13.95
N LEU A 326 -17.61 -4.32 13.28
CA LEU A 326 -17.39 -5.60 12.59
C LEU A 326 -16.37 -5.49 11.45
N VAL A 327 -16.23 -4.31 10.83
CA VAL A 327 -15.31 -4.09 9.69
C VAL A 327 -13.84 -4.31 10.03
N PRO A 328 -13.26 -3.74 11.10
CA PRO A 328 -11.90 -4.08 11.52
C PRO A 328 -11.83 -5.42 12.26
N LEU A 329 -12.87 -5.82 13.00
CA LEU A 329 -12.85 -7.04 13.81
C LEU A 329 -12.81 -8.34 13.00
N GLN A 330 -13.38 -8.37 11.79
CA GLN A 330 -13.28 -9.53 10.89
C GLN A 330 -11.83 -9.90 10.53
N ALA A 331 -10.89 -8.96 10.65
CA ALA A 331 -9.48 -9.16 10.34
C ALA A 331 -8.63 -9.52 11.58
N ALA A 332 -9.21 -9.47 12.79
CA ALA A 332 -8.49 -9.58 14.04
C ALA A 332 -8.21 -11.02 14.47
N ARG A 333 -7.00 -11.29 14.96
CA ARG A 333 -6.71 -12.44 15.83
C ARG A 333 -6.82 -12.08 17.31
N TRP A 334 -6.38 -10.87 17.63
CA TRP A 334 -6.52 -10.23 18.93
C TRP A 334 -7.13 -8.84 18.70
N ALA A 335 -8.24 -8.55 19.37
CA ALA A 335 -8.92 -7.27 19.30
C ALA A 335 -8.80 -6.52 20.62
N VAL A 336 -8.51 -5.23 20.56
CA VAL A 336 -8.54 -4.33 21.71
C VAL A 336 -9.47 -3.17 21.40
N LEU A 337 -10.57 -3.08 22.14
CA LEU A 337 -11.55 -2.00 22.01
C LEU A 337 -11.26 -0.95 23.06
N VAL A 338 -11.03 0.28 22.61
CA VAL A 338 -10.70 1.42 23.47
C VAL A 338 -11.81 2.45 23.37
N GLY A 339 -12.37 2.87 24.50
CA GLY A 339 -13.50 3.80 24.48
C GLY A 339 -13.95 4.28 25.85
N ASP A 340 -15.08 4.98 25.83
CA ASP A 340 -15.77 5.46 27.02
C ASP A 340 -17.28 5.36 26.80
N GLN A 341 -17.92 4.39 27.46
CA GLN A 341 -19.36 4.17 27.34
C GLN A 341 -20.21 5.23 28.04
N ALA A 342 -19.60 6.09 28.86
CA ALA A 342 -20.30 7.20 29.52
C ALA A 342 -20.40 8.45 28.63
N GLN A 343 -19.72 8.48 27.48
CA GLN A 343 -19.84 9.53 26.48
C GLN A 343 -21.01 9.28 25.52
N LEU A 344 -21.35 10.30 24.73
CA LEU A 344 -22.48 10.27 23.80
C LEU A 344 -22.44 9.02 22.90
N GLN A 345 -23.56 8.29 22.90
CA GLN A 345 -23.76 7.12 22.04
C GLN A 345 -23.80 7.50 20.56
N PRO A 346 -23.54 6.54 19.64
CA PRO A 346 -23.68 6.77 18.20
C PRO A 346 -25.10 7.29 17.89
N GLN A 347 -25.20 8.35 17.09
CA GLN A 347 -26.49 8.88 16.68
C GLN A 347 -27.13 7.92 15.66
N HIS A 348 -28.05 7.06 16.11
CA HIS A 348 -28.94 6.35 15.21
C HIS A 348 -29.99 7.32 14.67
N LYS A 349 -30.11 7.45 13.35
CA LYS A 349 -31.35 7.99 12.77
C LYS A 349 -32.45 6.98 13.11
N PRO A 350 -33.57 7.38 13.73
CA PRO A 350 -34.63 6.45 14.05
C PRO A 350 -35.10 5.75 12.78
N GLU A 351 -35.26 4.43 12.85
CA GLU A 351 -35.88 3.65 11.78
C GLU A 351 -37.27 4.24 11.52
N VAL A 352 -37.49 4.71 10.30
CA VAL A 352 -38.85 4.98 9.82
C VAL A 352 -39.46 3.61 9.60
N VAL A 353 -40.23 3.14 10.59
CA VAL A 353 -41.05 1.93 10.51
C VAL A 353 -42.14 2.12 9.47
#